data_AF-A0A2P5BG78-F1
#
_entry.id   AF-A0A2P5BG78-F1
#
_cell.length_a   1.000
_cell.length_b   1.000
_cell.length_c   1.000
_cell.angle_alpha   90.00
_cell.angle_beta   90.00
_cell.angle_gamma   90.00
#
_symmetry.space_group_name_H-M   'P 1'
#
loop_
_entity.id
_entity.type
_entity.pdbx_description
1 polymer ?
#
loop_
_entity_poly.entity_id
_entity_poly.type
_entity_poly.pdbx_seq_one_letter_code
_entity_poly.pdbx_strand_id
1 'polypeptide(L)'
;MNHNSHGKFPSPLFPIEIRNIHRAKIGGDSGATAYDSEGRFLPTKFDEMFTKHAHTYPDALTGKEVRQLLRAKRAGNFFNEWIVAFVEWIVLFCVAKDKNGLLQKDTFRAVYDGSLFQRLEKDHSSAKKKE
;
A
#
# COMPACT_ATOMS: atom_id res chain seq x y z
N MET A 1 22.95 12.46 22.26
CA MET A 1 21.67 12.32 22.98
C MET A 1 21.19 10.87 22.89
N ASN A 2 21.02 10.21 24.03
CA ASN A 2 20.57 8.82 24.14
C ASN A 2 19.05 8.72 23.88
N HIS A 3 18.62 8.28 22.69
CA HIS A 3 17.23 7.86 22.48
C HIS A 3 17.08 6.40 22.88
N ASN A 4 16.97 6.16 24.19
CA ASN A 4 16.45 4.92 24.74
C ASN A 4 14.97 5.13 25.10
N SER A 5 14.12 5.31 24.08
CA SER A 5 12.67 5.35 24.25
C SER A 5 12.15 3.92 24.24
N HIS A 6 12.24 3.25 25.40
CA HIS A 6 11.35 2.12 25.68
C HIS A 6 9.90 2.62 25.51
N GLY A 7 9.17 1.98 24.60
CA GLY A 7 7.78 2.23 24.21
C GLY A 7 7.05 3.29 25.00
N LYS A 8 7.02 4.52 24.48
CA LYS A 8 6.08 5.56 24.90
C LYS A 8 5.14 5.89 23.75
N PHE A 9 3.94 6.30 24.12
CA PHE A 9 2.78 6.74 23.33
C PHE A 9 3.14 7.24 21.91
N PRO A 10 2.37 6.87 20.85
CA PRO A 10 2.73 7.22 19.47
C PRO A 10 2.89 8.74 19.32
N SER A 11 4.08 9.16 18.89
CA SER A 11 4.36 10.57 18.61
C SER A 11 3.56 11.01 17.37
N PRO A 12 2.83 12.14 17.43
CA PRO A 12 2.07 12.64 16.27
C PRO A 12 2.97 13.08 15.11
N LEU A 13 4.29 13.18 15.33
CA LEU A 13 5.28 13.47 14.29
C LEU A 13 5.74 12.23 13.53
N PHE A 14 5.24 11.04 13.90
CA PHE A 14 5.57 9.75 13.27
C PHE A 14 7.08 9.53 12.99
N PRO A 15 7.98 9.73 13.99
CA PRO A 15 9.40 9.53 13.78
C PRO A 15 9.72 8.07 13.44
N ILE A 16 10.58 7.85 12.44
CA ILE A 16 11.03 6.51 12.04
C ILE A 16 12.23 6.12 12.92
N GLU A 17 11.99 5.21 13.85
CA GLU A 17 13.02 4.68 14.74
C GLU A 17 13.72 3.46 14.10
N ILE A 18 14.90 3.68 13.52
CA ILE A 18 15.68 2.62 12.81
C ILE A 18 15.90 1.40 13.70
N ARG A 19 16.18 1.59 15.00
CA ARG A 19 16.38 0.50 15.96
C ARG A 19 15.16 -0.43 16.08
N ASN A 20 13.96 0.11 15.92
CA ASN A 20 12.69 -0.61 16.03
C ASN A 20 12.09 -1.00 14.67
N ILE A 21 12.76 -0.70 13.55
CA ILE A 21 12.19 -0.91 12.21
C ILE A 21 11.87 -2.38 11.91
N HIS A 22 12.61 -3.31 12.52
CA HIS A 22 12.33 -4.75 12.42
C HIS A 22 10.93 -5.13 12.95
N ARG A 23 10.36 -4.34 13.87
CA ARG A 23 8.99 -4.53 14.40
C ARG A 23 7.91 -4.05 13.43
N ALA A 24 8.28 -3.24 12.44
CA ALA A 24 7.41 -2.83 11.35
C ALA A 24 7.34 -3.88 10.22
N LYS A 25 8.13 -4.97 10.32
CA LYS A 25 7.97 -6.12 9.44
C LYS A 25 6.66 -6.82 9.77
N ILE A 26 5.69 -6.65 8.88
CA ILE A 26 4.39 -7.30 8.99
C ILE A 26 4.52 -8.66 8.31
N GLY A 27 4.88 -9.66 9.12
CA GLY A 27 4.96 -11.05 8.69
C GLY A 27 3.58 -11.69 8.77
N GLY A 28 2.78 -11.52 7.74
CA GLY A 28 1.48 -12.17 7.64
C GLY A 28 1.24 -12.64 6.22
N ASP A 29 0.89 -13.90 6.07
CA ASP A 29 0.38 -14.55 4.85
C ASP A 29 -1.03 -14.02 4.52
N SER A 30 -1.22 -12.71 4.68
CA SER A 30 -2.45 -12.04 4.30
C SER A 30 -2.48 -12.15 2.77
N GLY A 31 -3.39 -12.95 2.23
CA GLY A 31 -3.52 -13.17 0.78
C GLY A 31 -3.85 -11.90 -0.03
N ALA A 32 -3.64 -10.70 0.52
CA ALA A 32 -3.60 -9.40 -0.14
C ALA A 32 -2.19 -9.05 -0.67
N THR A 33 -1.17 -9.83 -0.30
CA THR A 33 0.17 -9.65 -0.84
C THR A 33 0.28 -10.34 -2.20
N ALA A 34 0.85 -9.65 -3.18
CA ALA A 34 1.28 -10.28 -4.43
C ALA A 34 2.59 -11.05 -4.26
N TYR A 35 2.90 -11.48 -3.03
CA TYR A 35 4.12 -12.21 -2.70
C TYR A 35 3.78 -13.68 -2.40
N ASP A 36 4.74 -14.58 -2.62
CA ASP A 36 4.71 -15.93 -2.06
C ASP A 36 5.28 -15.96 -0.63
N SER A 37 5.26 -17.14 0.00
CA SER A 37 5.82 -17.36 1.34
C SER A 37 7.34 -17.12 1.41
N GLU A 38 8.02 -17.10 0.27
CA GLU A 38 9.45 -16.80 0.13
C GLU A 38 9.71 -15.30 -0.15
N GLY A 39 8.66 -14.48 -0.27
CA GLY A 39 8.75 -13.05 -0.54
C GLY A 39 8.96 -12.68 -2.01
N ARG A 40 8.75 -13.60 -2.95
CA ARG A 40 8.88 -13.36 -4.39
C ARG A 40 7.58 -12.77 -4.94
N PHE A 41 7.67 -11.78 -5.82
CA PHE A 41 6.51 -11.22 -6.49
C PHE A 41 5.89 -12.25 -7.44
N LEU A 42 4.57 -12.45 -7.33
CA LEU A 42 3.75 -13.32 -8.15
C LEU A 42 2.82 -12.47 -9.03
N PRO A 43 3.18 -12.25 -10.31
CA PRO A 43 2.35 -11.51 -11.26
C PRO A 43 0.92 -12.05 -11.35
N THR A 44 0.75 -13.37 -11.25
CA THR A 44 -0.57 -14.02 -11.31
C THR A 44 -1.49 -13.56 -10.18
N LYS A 45 -1.01 -13.53 -8.92
CA LYS A 45 -1.81 -13.04 -7.78
C LYS A 45 -2.15 -11.56 -7.91
N PHE A 46 -1.20 -10.78 -8.45
CA PHE A 46 -1.41 -9.37 -8.73
C PHE A 46 -2.50 -9.18 -9.79
N ASP A 47 -2.44 -9.90 -10.90
CA ASP A 47 -3.43 -9.81 -11.97
C ASP A 47 -4.82 -10.31 -11.53
N GLU A 48 -4.88 -11.42 -10.80
CA GLU A 48 -6.12 -11.97 -10.24
C GLU A 48 -6.85 -10.96 -9.34
N MET A 49 -6.10 -10.11 -8.62
CA MET A 49 -6.69 -9.06 -7.79
C MET A 49 -7.51 -8.07 -8.63
N PHE A 50 -6.96 -7.61 -9.76
CA PHE A 50 -7.66 -6.70 -10.66
C PHE A 50 -8.84 -7.42 -11.33
N THR A 51 -8.64 -8.65 -11.79
CA THR A 51 -9.75 -9.44 -12.36
C THR A 51 -10.91 -9.60 -11.37
N LYS A 52 -10.62 -9.74 -10.08
CA LYS A 52 -11.63 -9.96 -9.04
C LYS A 52 -12.31 -8.68 -8.53
N HIS A 53 -11.60 -7.56 -8.52
CA HIS A 53 -12.03 -6.34 -7.83
C HIS A 53 -12.19 -5.10 -8.72
N ALA A 54 -11.59 -5.09 -9.92
CA ALA A 54 -11.65 -3.98 -10.86
C ALA A 54 -12.85 -4.16 -11.82
N HIS A 55 -14.05 -3.90 -11.31
CA HIS A 55 -15.30 -4.08 -12.05
C HIS A 55 -15.61 -2.91 -13.00
N THR A 56 -15.10 -1.72 -12.69
CA THR A 56 -15.38 -0.49 -13.43
C THR A 56 -14.38 -0.29 -14.57
N TYR A 57 -13.09 -0.51 -14.30
CA TYR A 57 -12.00 -0.39 -15.27
C TYR A 57 -11.11 -1.61 -15.15
N PRO A 58 -10.86 -2.37 -16.24
CA PRO A 58 -10.04 -3.59 -16.16
C PRO A 58 -8.64 -3.37 -15.59
N ASP A 59 -8.05 -2.21 -15.86
CA ASP A 59 -6.68 -1.85 -15.49
C ASP A 59 -6.60 -0.77 -14.40
N ALA A 60 -7.70 -0.49 -13.68
CA ALA A 60 -7.66 0.47 -12.59
C ALA A 60 -8.69 0.19 -11.49
N LEU A 61 -8.32 0.49 -10.25
CA LEU A 61 -9.22 0.39 -9.10
C LEU A 61 -9.77 1.76 -8.73
N THR A 62 -11.08 1.86 -8.61
CA THR A 62 -11.74 3.01 -8.01
C THR A 62 -11.61 2.95 -6.47
N GLY A 63 -11.72 4.11 -5.80
CA GLY A 63 -11.75 4.12 -4.34
C GLY A 63 -12.90 3.32 -3.71
N LYS A 64 -13.99 3.09 -4.45
CA LYS A 64 -15.09 2.19 -4.02
C LYS A 64 -14.64 0.73 -4.04
N GLU A 65 -13.97 0.31 -5.12
CA GLU A 65 -13.47 -1.06 -5.28
C GLU A 65 -12.33 -1.37 -4.31
N VAL A 66 -11.42 -0.43 -4.06
CA VAL A 66 -10.40 -0.58 -3.00
C VAL A 66 -11.06 -0.80 -1.63
N ARG A 67 -12.10 -0.03 -1.28
CA ARG A 67 -12.84 -0.26 -0.02
C ARG A 67 -13.54 -1.61 0.01
N GLN A 68 -14.07 -2.09 -1.12
CA GLN A 68 -14.70 -3.41 -1.21
C GLN A 68 -13.66 -4.53 -1.05
N LEU A 69 -12.50 -4.41 -1.69
CA LEU A 69 -11.36 -5.31 -1.52
C LEU A 69 -10.96 -5.41 -0.04
N LEU A 70 -10.84 -4.28 0.66
CA LEU A 70 -10.48 -4.24 2.08
C LEU A 70 -11.57 -4.80 3.01
N ARG A 71 -12.85 -4.63 2.65
CA ARG A 71 -13.97 -5.24 3.39
C ARG A 71 -14.04 -6.75 3.19
N ALA A 72 -13.82 -7.24 1.96
CA ALA A 72 -13.80 -8.67 1.66
C ALA A 72 -12.70 -9.42 2.42
N LYS A 73 -11.59 -8.74 2.72
CA LYS A 73 -10.46 -9.28 3.51
C LYS A 73 -10.70 -9.29 5.03
N ARG A 74 -11.83 -8.75 5.53
CA ARG A 74 -12.14 -8.66 6.98
C ARG A 74 -12.50 -10.01 7.63
N ALA A 75 -12.49 -11.12 6.89
CA ALA A 75 -12.98 -12.42 7.34
C ALA A 75 -12.09 -13.20 8.33
N GLY A 76 -11.09 -12.57 8.98
CA GLY A 76 -10.15 -13.23 9.88
C GLY A 76 -10.24 -12.78 11.35
N ASN A 77 -9.86 -13.67 12.28
CA ASN A 77 -9.85 -13.44 13.73
C ASN A 77 -8.75 -12.46 14.22
N PHE A 78 -7.98 -11.83 13.33
CA PHE A 78 -6.85 -10.97 13.67
C PHE A 78 -7.13 -9.51 13.27
N PHE A 79 -7.78 -8.77 14.17
CA PHE A 79 -8.12 -7.35 13.99
C PHE A 79 -6.89 -6.46 13.70
N ASN A 80 -5.76 -6.77 14.32
CA ASN A 80 -4.51 -6.00 14.14
C ASN A 80 -3.92 -6.15 12.73
N GLU A 81 -3.91 -7.36 12.18
CA GLU A 81 -3.41 -7.63 10.83
C GLU A 81 -4.27 -6.96 9.76
N TRP A 82 -5.60 -6.97 9.96
CA TRP A 82 -6.54 -6.29 9.07
C TRP A 82 -6.38 -4.77 9.11
N ILE A 83 -6.21 -4.15 10.29
CA ILE A 83 -5.98 -2.69 10.40
C ILE A 83 -4.73 -2.28 9.63
N VAL A 84 -3.66 -3.05 9.76
CA VAL A 84 -2.39 -2.74 9.11
C VAL A 84 -2.53 -2.82 7.59
N ALA A 85 -3.10 -3.91 7.08
CA ALA A 85 -3.39 -4.03 5.64
C ALA A 85 -4.32 -2.90 5.17
N PHE A 86 -5.31 -2.52 5.98
CA PHE A 86 -6.18 -1.38 5.67
C PHE A 86 -5.40 -0.07 5.54
N VAL A 87 -4.51 0.24 6.48
CA VAL A 87 -3.70 1.45 6.44
C VAL A 87 -2.79 1.46 5.21
N GLU A 88 -2.11 0.34 4.92
CA GLU A 88 -1.21 0.23 3.76
C GLU A 88 -1.94 0.53 2.44
N TRP A 89 -3.10 -0.09 2.23
CA TRP A 89 -3.90 0.11 1.02
C TRP A 89 -4.51 1.51 0.91
N ILE A 90 -4.92 2.12 2.03
CA ILE A 90 -5.43 3.49 2.03
C ILE A 90 -4.32 4.50 1.74
N VAL A 91 -3.15 4.36 2.37
CA VAL A 91 -2.00 5.22 2.12
C VAL A 91 -1.57 5.10 0.66
N LEU A 92 -1.44 3.88 0.15
CA LEU A 92 -1.15 3.62 -1.24
C LEU A 92 -2.15 4.30 -2.17
N PHE A 93 -3.46 4.10 -1.94
CA PHE A 93 -4.48 4.71 -2.78
C PHE A 93 -4.43 6.25 -2.72
N CYS A 94 -4.22 6.83 -1.54
CA CYS A 94 -4.12 8.29 -1.39
C CYS A 94 -2.94 8.87 -2.17
N VAL A 95 -1.79 8.19 -2.16
CA VAL A 95 -0.55 8.67 -2.75
C VAL A 95 -0.46 8.35 -4.25
N ALA A 96 -0.98 7.19 -4.69
CA ALA A 96 -0.78 6.67 -6.04
C ALA A 96 -2.00 6.80 -6.97
N LYS A 97 -3.15 7.29 -6.47
CA LYS A 97 -4.29 7.56 -7.35
C LYS A 97 -3.97 8.69 -8.33
N ASP A 98 -4.51 8.57 -9.54
CA ASP A 98 -4.43 9.63 -10.54
C ASP A 98 -5.37 10.81 -10.24
N LYS A 99 -5.38 11.80 -11.13
CA LYS A 99 -6.24 12.99 -11.04
C LYS A 99 -7.73 12.67 -11.11
N ASN A 100 -8.10 11.53 -11.71
CA ASN A 100 -9.46 11.04 -11.83
C ASN A 100 -9.87 10.18 -10.61
N GLY A 101 -8.98 9.98 -9.65
CA GLY A 101 -9.23 9.15 -8.47
C GLY A 101 -9.17 7.65 -8.76
N LEU A 102 -8.44 7.24 -9.79
CA LEU A 102 -8.23 5.86 -10.17
C LEU A 102 -6.81 5.42 -9.78
N LEU A 103 -6.71 4.25 -9.16
CA LEU A 103 -5.43 3.60 -8.94
C LEU A 103 -5.10 2.73 -10.15
N GLN A 104 -4.28 3.25 -11.04
CA GLN A 104 -3.84 2.56 -12.26
C GLN A 104 -3.01 1.32 -11.89
N LYS A 105 -3.26 0.21 -12.57
CA LYS A 105 -2.55 -1.06 -12.38
C LYS A 105 -1.04 -0.90 -12.53
N ASP A 106 -0.58 -0.16 -13.53
CA ASP A 106 0.85 0.11 -13.74
C ASP A 106 1.49 0.96 -12.63
N THR A 107 0.75 1.92 -12.09
CA THR A 107 1.21 2.72 -10.94
C THR A 107 1.30 1.85 -9.69
N PHE A 108 0.32 0.97 -9.47
CA PHE A 108 0.37 0.04 -8.36
C PHE A 108 1.51 -0.99 -8.51
N ARG A 109 1.77 -1.47 -9.72
CA ARG A 109 2.92 -2.35 -10.02
C ARG A 109 4.26 -1.70 -9.62
N ALA A 110 4.36 -0.38 -9.71
CA ALA A 110 5.55 0.37 -9.33
C ALA A 110 5.89 0.31 -7.82
N VAL A 111 4.97 -0.15 -6.97
CA VAL A 111 5.25 -0.46 -5.57
C VAL A 111 6.23 -1.63 -5.47
N TYR A 112 6.05 -2.64 -6.33
CA TYR A 112 6.80 -3.89 -6.28
C TYR A 112 8.19 -3.77 -6.94
N ASP A 113 8.34 -2.91 -7.95
CA ASP A 113 9.63 -2.62 -8.59
C ASP A 113 10.42 -1.48 -7.92
N GLY A 114 9.84 -0.81 -6.92
CA GLY A 114 10.45 0.29 -6.17
C GLY A 114 10.45 1.64 -6.90
N SER A 115 9.88 1.75 -8.10
CA SER A 115 9.89 2.97 -8.90
C SER A 115 8.77 3.96 -8.56
N LEU A 116 7.79 3.59 -7.72
CA LEU A 116 6.60 4.41 -7.43
C LEU A 116 6.96 5.85 -7.03
N PHE A 117 7.78 6.04 -6.00
CA PHE A 117 8.08 7.38 -5.50
C PHE A 117 8.86 8.23 -6.49
N GLN A 118 9.74 7.63 -7.29
CA GLN A 118 10.43 8.33 -8.38
C GLN A 118 9.45 8.80 -9.46
N ARG A 119 8.44 7.99 -9.79
CA ARG A 119 7.38 8.40 -10.74
C ARG A 119 6.56 9.55 -10.16
N LEU A 120 6.15 9.45 -8.90
CA LEU A 120 5.39 10.50 -8.21
C LEU A 120 6.18 11.81 -8.13
N GLU A 121 7.48 11.76 -7.81
CA GLU A 121 8.34 12.94 -7.80
C GLU A 121 8.42 13.61 -9.19
N LYS A 122 8.56 12.81 -10.26
CA LYS A 122 8.55 13.32 -11.64
C LYS A 122 7.21 13.96 -11.99
N ASP A 123 6.08 13.37 -11.59
CA ASP A 123 4.75 13.92 -11.83
C ASP A 123 4.52 15.22 -11.06
N HIS A 124 4.92 15.26 -9.78
CA HIS A 124 4.83 16.46 -8.94
C HIS A 124 5.70 17.60 -9.45
N SER A 125 6.94 17.32 -9.84
CA SER A 125 7.86 18.33 -10.37
C SER A 125 7.44 18.84 -11.76
N SER A 126 6.86 17.97 -12.59
CA SER A 126 6.30 18.35 -13.89
C SER A 126 5.02 19.19 -13.75
N ALA A 127 4.19 18.93 -12.74
CA ALA A 127 3.04 19.78 -12.42
C ALA A 127 3.46 21.18 -11.99
N LYS A 128 4.48 21.29 -11.12
CA LYS A 128 5.05 22.58 -10.68
C LYS A 128 5.70 23.40 -11.80
N LYS A 129 6.14 22.77 -12.89
CA LYS A 129 6.69 23.47 -14.07
C LYS A 129 5.63 23.95 -15.06
N LYS A 130 4.37 23.49 -14.91
CA LYS A 130 3.25 23.88 -15.77
C LYS A 130 2.35 24.96 -15.14
N GLU A 131 2.54 25.26 -13.86
CA GLU A 131 2.06 26.49 -13.19
C GLU A 131 3.07 27.62 -13.37
#